data_AF-A0A146G0N5-F1
#
_entry.id   AF-A0A146G0N5-F1
#
_cell.length_a   1.000
_cell.length_b   1.000
_cell.length_c   1.000
_cell.angle_alpha   90.00
_cell.angle_beta   90.00
_cell.angle_gamma   90.00
#
_symmetry.space_group_name_H-M   'P 1'
#
loop_
_entity.id
_entity.type
_entity.pdbx_description
1 polymer ?
#
loop_
_entity_poly.entity_id
_entity_poly.type
_entity_poly.pdbx_seq_one_letter_code
_entity_poly.pdbx_strand_id
1 'polypeptide(L)'
;MAVGKNKRLSKGKKGVKKRTVDPFTRKDEYSVKTLVNRTSGLKNANDSLKGRIFEVSLADLQNDEDHAFRKVKLRVDEIQGKNCLTNFHGLDFTTDKLRSLVRKWQSLIEANVTVKTTDDYLLRLFAIAFTKRRPNQIKKTTYARSSQIRAIRKKMTEIMQREAASCSLAQLTTKLIPEVIGREIEKATQGIYPLQNVHIRKVKLLKSPKFDLGALLNLHGESTTDDKGHKVEREFKEQVLESV
;
A
#
# COMPACT_ATOMS: atom_id res chain seq x y z
N MET A 1 32.86 73.91 -23.01
CA MET A 1 31.42 74.17 -23.21
C MET A 1 30.72 72.85 -23.52
N ALA A 2 29.49 72.75 -23.04
CA ALA A 2 28.56 71.63 -22.98
C ALA A 2 28.27 70.83 -24.28
N VAL A 3 28.07 69.52 -24.07
CA VAL A 3 26.90 68.69 -24.47
C VAL A 3 26.67 68.38 -25.96
N GLY A 4 26.68 67.09 -26.32
CA GLY A 4 26.31 66.68 -27.69
C GLY A 4 26.12 65.18 -27.98
N LYS A 5 25.21 64.50 -27.27
CA LYS A 5 24.49 63.28 -27.70
C LYS A 5 25.32 62.03 -28.09
N ASN A 6 25.81 61.29 -27.09
CA ASN A 6 25.88 59.83 -27.23
C ASN A 6 24.49 59.24 -26.98
N LYS A 7 23.90 58.70 -28.06
CA LYS A 7 22.69 57.88 -28.07
C LYS A 7 22.73 56.94 -26.86
N ARG A 8 21.72 57.07 -26.00
CA ARG A 8 21.37 56.10 -24.96
C ARG A 8 21.67 54.69 -25.48
N LEU A 9 22.75 54.08 -24.96
CA LEU A 9 22.88 52.63 -24.88
C LEU A 9 21.56 52.15 -24.28
N SER A 10 20.73 51.54 -25.12
CA SER A 10 19.47 50.97 -24.73
C SER A 10 19.72 50.14 -23.48
N LYS A 11 19.08 50.55 -22.38
CA LYS A 11 19.02 49.84 -21.10
C LYS A 11 19.21 48.35 -21.35
N GLY A 12 20.27 47.78 -20.79
CA GLY A 12 20.48 46.34 -20.80
C GLY A 12 19.14 45.66 -20.53
N LYS A 13 18.75 44.74 -21.42
CA LYS A 13 17.54 43.93 -21.27
C LYS A 13 17.67 43.18 -19.95
N LYS A 14 17.18 43.81 -18.89
CA LYS A 14 17.12 43.34 -17.52
C LYS A 14 16.24 42.11 -17.56
N GLY A 15 16.88 40.94 -17.59
CA GLY A 15 16.27 39.61 -17.56
C GLY A 15 15.15 39.43 -18.57
N VAL A 16 15.44 38.80 -19.72
CA VAL A 16 14.38 38.14 -20.49
C VAL A 16 13.67 37.21 -19.51
N LYS A 17 12.50 37.62 -19.01
CA LYS A 17 11.64 36.78 -18.19
C LYS A 17 11.42 35.53 -19.02
N LYS A 18 12.02 34.41 -18.61
CA LYS A 18 11.73 33.10 -19.19
C LYS A 18 10.22 33.04 -19.29
N ARG A 19 9.68 32.85 -20.51
CA ARG A 19 8.23 32.67 -20.68
C ARG A 19 7.80 31.64 -19.65
N THR A 20 6.81 31.98 -18.85
CA THR A 20 6.21 31.03 -17.91
C THR A 20 5.58 29.94 -18.77
N VAL A 21 6.22 28.78 -18.82
CA VAL A 21 5.73 27.60 -19.53
C VAL A 21 5.02 26.73 -18.51
N ASP A 22 3.84 26.24 -18.85
CA ASP A 22 3.07 25.32 -18.01
C ASP A 22 3.92 24.08 -17.67
N PRO A 23 4.15 23.79 -16.38
CA PRO A 23 4.88 22.59 -15.95
C PRO A 23 4.35 21.26 -16.50
N PHE A 24 3.04 21.14 -16.80
CA PHE A 24 2.46 19.91 -17.34
C PHE A 24 2.94 19.59 -18.76
N THR A 25 3.34 20.59 -19.55
CA THR A 25 3.89 20.39 -20.91
C THR A 25 5.20 19.60 -20.91
N ARG A 26 5.86 19.49 -19.76
CA ARG A 26 7.14 18.78 -19.59
C ARG A 26 6.99 17.41 -18.93
N LYS A 27 5.77 16.97 -18.63
CA LYS A 27 5.50 15.70 -17.96
C LYS A 27 5.11 14.63 -18.95
N ASP A 28 5.55 13.40 -18.68
CA ASP A 28 5.09 12.19 -19.32
C ASP A 28 4.31 11.33 -18.35
N GLU A 29 3.36 10.57 -18.89
CA GLU A 29 2.52 9.62 -18.17
C GLU A 29 3.09 8.20 -18.29
N TYR A 30 3.10 7.50 -17.14
CA TYR A 30 3.52 6.10 -17.00
C TYR A 30 2.34 5.23 -16.54
N SER A 31 2.41 3.92 -16.78
CA SER A 31 1.37 2.87 -16.61
C SER A 31 0.70 2.72 -15.24
N VAL A 32 1.06 3.52 -14.22
CA VAL A 32 0.32 3.63 -12.94
C VAL A 32 -0.40 4.99 -12.86
N LYS A 33 -0.71 5.57 -14.03
CA LYS A 33 -1.24 6.94 -14.23
C LYS A 33 -0.48 8.01 -13.45
N THR A 34 0.84 7.82 -13.31
CA THR A 34 1.71 8.76 -12.63
C THR A 34 2.44 9.65 -13.61
N LEU A 35 2.40 10.95 -13.34
CA LEU A 35 3.09 11.97 -14.13
C LEU A 35 4.48 12.24 -13.55
N VAL A 36 5.49 12.20 -14.39
CA VAL A 36 6.88 12.56 -14.05
C VAL A 36 7.48 13.43 -15.14
N ASN A 37 8.41 14.31 -14.74
CA ASN A 37 9.11 15.16 -15.70
C ASN A 37 9.88 14.30 -16.71
N ARG A 38 9.85 14.71 -17.97
CA ARG A 38 10.70 14.17 -19.02
C ARG A 38 12.16 14.21 -18.60
N THR A 39 12.90 13.17 -18.98
CA THR A 39 14.35 13.15 -18.81
C THR A 39 14.97 14.36 -19.49
N SER A 40 15.73 15.14 -18.72
CA SER A 40 16.35 16.37 -19.20
C SER A 40 17.75 16.52 -18.62
N GLY A 41 18.77 16.53 -19.48
CA GLY A 41 20.17 16.56 -19.07
C GLY A 41 20.50 15.39 -18.14
N LEU A 42 21.02 15.70 -16.96
CA LEU A 42 21.43 14.71 -15.95
C LEU A 42 20.27 14.19 -15.08
N LYS A 43 19.05 14.69 -15.24
CA LYS A 43 17.89 14.26 -14.45
C LYS A 43 17.08 13.24 -15.24
N ASN A 44 17.18 11.98 -14.84
CA ASN A 44 16.42 10.88 -15.44
C ASN A 44 15.03 10.76 -14.80
N ALA A 45 14.01 10.53 -15.63
CA ALA A 45 12.64 10.28 -15.17
C ALA A 45 12.56 9.00 -14.32
N ASN A 46 13.32 7.98 -14.70
CA ASN A 46 13.30 6.67 -14.04
C ASN A 46 13.73 6.75 -12.58
N ASP A 47 14.79 7.48 -12.28
CA ASP A 47 15.30 7.66 -10.91
C ASP A 47 14.28 8.38 -10.02
N SER A 48 13.45 9.24 -10.61
CA SER A 48 12.38 9.95 -9.90
C SER A 48 11.15 9.08 -9.63
N LEU A 49 10.98 7.98 -10.36
CA LEU A 49 9.86 7.05 -10.28
C LEU A 49 10.18 5.86 -9.37
N LYS A 50 11.39 5.31 -9.44
CA LYS A 50 11.84 4.21 -8.59
C LYS A 50 11.74 4.61 -7.11
N GLY A 51 11.32 3.67 -6.27
CA GLY A 51 11.13 3.87 -4.85
C GLY A 51 9.84 4.59 -4.45
N ARG A 52 9.03 5.09 -5.40
CA ARG A 52 7.67 5.58 -5.07
C ARG A 52 6.81 4.44 -4.56
N ILE A 53 6.01 4.74 -3.54
CA ILE A 53 5.08 3.79 -2.93
C ILE A 53 3.67 4.26 -3.25
N PHE A 54 2.89 3.38 -3.87
CA PHE A 54 1.47 3.55 -4.12
C PHE A 54 0.68 2.79 -3.07
N GLU A 55 -0.38 3.41 -2.55
CA GLU A 55 -1.32 2.79 -1.64
C GLU A 55 -2.65 2.68 -2.37
N VAL A 56 -3.14 1.45 -2.53
CA VAL A 56 -4.36 1.13 -3.29
C VAL A 56 -5.22 0.20 -2.44
N SER A 57 -6.54 0.31 -2.56
CA SER A 57 -7.46 -0.64 -1.94
C SER A 57 -7.31 -2.02 -2.60
N LEU A 58 -7.36 -3.09 -1.81
CA LEU A 58 -7.37 -4.45 -2.36
C LEU A 58 -8.65 -4.72 -3.17
N ALA A 59 -9.77 -4.07 -2.82
CA ALA A 59 -11.00 -4.16 -3.60
C ALA A 59 -10.83 -3.64 -5.02
N ASP A 60 -10.10 -2.54 -5.20
CA ASP A 60 -9.85 -1.95 -6.53
C ASP A 60 -8.93 -2.83 -7.39
N LEU A 61 -8.12 -3.70 -6.76
CA LEU A 61 -7.22 -4.63 -7.45
C LEU A 61 -7.91 -5.95 -7.82
N GLN A 62 -8.81 -6.45 -6.97
CA GLN A 62 -9.47 -7.75 -7.13
C GLN A 62 -10.91 -7.66 -7.65
N ASN A 63 -11.48 -6.44 -7.72
CA ASN A 63 -12.90 -6.17 -7.95
C ASN A 63 -13.82 -6.86 -6.94
N ASP A 64 -13.38 -6.93 -5.67
CA ASP A 64 -14.12 -7.55 -4.57
C ASP A 64 -14.27 -6.58 -3.38
N GLU A 65 -15.50 -6.15 -3.13
CA GLU A 65 -15.81 -5.17 -2.08
C GLU A 65 -15.61 -5.70 -0.66
N ASP A 66 -15.62 -7.02 -0.45
CA ASP A 66 -15.38 -7.62 0.87
C ASP A 66 -13.96 -7.27 1.39
N HIS A 67 -13.06 -6.93 0.48
CA HIS A 67 -11.68 -6.56 0.76
C HIS A 67 -11.42 -5.04 0.76
N ALA A 68 -12.45 -4.19 0.70
CA ALA A 68 -12.30 -2.73 0.59
C ALA A 68 -11.56 -2.07 1.76
N PHE A 69 -11.59 -2.69 2.95
CA PHE A 69 -10.90 -2.15 4.13
C PHE A 69 -9.39 -2.42 4.15
N ARG A 70 -8.86 -3.16 3.18
CA ARG A 70 -7.45 -3.56 3.11
C ARG A 70 -6.74 -2.68 2.10
N LYS A 71 -5.68 -2.01 2.54
CA LYS A 71 -4.85 -1.16 1.70
C LYS A 71 -3.51 -1.84 1.48
N VAL A 72 -3.16 -2.06 0.22
CA VAL A 72 -1.89 -2.65 -0.18
C VAL A 72 -0.95 -1.52 -0.58
N LYS A 73 0.30 -1.60 -0.13
CA LYS A 73 1.38 -0.70 -0.50
C LYS A 73 2.28 -1.40 -1.52
N LEU A 74 2.39 -0.82 -2.70
CA LEU A 74 3.20 -1.31 -3.81
C LEU A 74 4.33 -0.31 -4.08
N ARG A 75 5.58 -0.76 -4.10
CA ARG A 75 6.75 0.07 -4.40
C ARG A 75 7.19 -0.16 -5.85
N VAL A 76 7.52 0.90 -6.58
CA VAL A 76 8.13 0.79 -7.92
C VAL A 76 9.59 0.39 -7.77
N ASP A 77 9.95 -0.79 -8.25
CA ASP A 77 11.33 -1.28 -8.20
C ASP A 77 12.04 -1.07 -9.55
N GLU A 78 11.36 -1.30 -10.68
CA GLU A 78 11.93 -1.14 -12.02
C GLU A 78 10.94 -0.53 -13.02
N ILE A 79 11.44 0.06 -14.11
CA ILE A 79 10.63 0.69 -15.15
C ILE A 79 11.05 0.14 -16.50
N GLN A 80 10.09 -0.38 -17.26
CA GLN A 80 10.29 -0.89 -18.61
C GLN A 80 9.51 -0.03 -19.61
N GLY A 81 10.22 0.84 -20.32
CA GLY A 81 9.57 1.83 -21.18
C GLY A 81 8.66 2.75 -20.36
N LYS A 82 7.34 2.62 -20.53
CA LYS A 82 6.32 3.32 -19.72
C LYS A 82 5.69 2.45 -18.63
N ASN A 83 6.09 1.19 -18.54
CA ASN A 83 5.56 0.23 -17.58
C ASN A 83 6.31 0.31 -16.24
N CYS A 84 5.62 0.51 -15.13
CA CYS A 84 6.20 0.56 -13.79
C CYS A 84 6.00 -0.81 -13.12
N LEU A 85 7.08 -1.55 -12.95
CA LEU A 85 7.05 -2.85 -12.28
C LEU A 85 7.07 -2.60 -10.76
N THR A 86 6.02 -3.07 -10.09
CA THR A 86 5.85 -2.87 -8.65
C THR A 86 6.06 -4.16 -7.86
N ASN A 87 6.44 -4.00 -6.61
CA ASN A 87 6.61 -5.10 -5.66
C ASN A 87 5.87 -4.78 -4.36
N PHE A 88 5.50 -5.81 -3.61
CA PHE A 88 4.82 -5.66 -2.33
C PHE A 88 5.72 -4.97 -1.30
N HIS A 89 5.21 -3.90 -0.70
CA HIS A 89 5.91 -3.13 0.34
C HIS A 89 5.24 -3.22 1.71
N GLY A 90 3.92 -3.40 1.74
CA GLY A 90 3.20 -3.54 3.00
C GLY A 90 1.70 -3.64 2.82
N LEU A 91 1.03 -3.87 3.95
CA LEU A 91 -0.42 -3.98 4.03
C LEU A 91 -0.89 -3.21 5.27
N ASP A 92 -1.98 -2.47 5.16
CA ASP A 92 -2.59 -1.75 6.28
C ASP A 92 -4.11 -1.82 6.21
N PHE A 93 -4.76 -1.50 7.31
CA PHE A 93 -6.22 -1.38 7.38
C PHE A 93 -6.65 0.06 7.13
N THR A 94 -7.88 0.24 6.65
CA THR A 94 -8.55 1.54 6.69
C THR A 94 -8.89 1.93 8.14
N THR A 95 -8.93 3.23 8.40
CA THR A 95 -9.15 3.75 9.75
C THR A 95 -10.57 3.51 10.25
N ASP A 96 -11.55 3.58 9.36
CA ASP A 96 -12.97 3.28 9.58
C ASP A 96 -13.17 1.83 10.02
N LYS A 97 -12.60 0.85 9.30
CA LYS A 97 -12.71 -0.56 9.68
C LYS A 97 -12.11 -0.82 11.05
N LEU A 98 -10.90 -0.32 11.32
CA LEU A 98 -10.28 -0.49 12.63
C LEU A 98 -11.15 0.08 13.76
N ARG A 99 -11.68 1.30 13.59
CA ARG A 99 -12.57 1.94 14.56
C ARG A 99 -13.89 1.18 14.72
N SER A 100 -14.40 0.55 13.66
CA SER A 100 -15.65 -0.24 13.71
C SER A 100 -15.51 -1.55 14.51
N LEU A 101 -14.31 -2.16 14.48
CA LEU A 101 -14.00 -3.42 15.16
C LEU A 101 -13.79 -3.23 16.66
N VAL A 102 -13.15 -2.12 17.06
CA VAL A 102 -12.86 -1.80 18.46
C VAL A 102 -14.12 -1.30 19.16
N ARG A 103 -14.87 -2.24 19.75
CA ARG A 103 -16.07 -1.98 20.56
C ARG A 103 -15.83 -2.24 22.04
N LYS A 104 -16.68 -1.66 22.90
CA LYS A 104 -16.71 -1.94 24.35
C LYS A 104 -17.20 -3.37 24.62
N TRP A 105 -16.99 -3.84 25.85
CA TRP A 105 -17.50 -5.13 26.37
C TRP A 105 -16.86 -6.40 25.84
N GLN A 106 -15.72 -6.27 25.16
CA GLN A 106 -14.87 -7.36 24.68
C GLN A 106 -13.40 -7.02 24.94
N SER A 107 -12.54 -8.03 25.01
CA SER A 107 -11.09 -7.83 25.13
C SER A 107 -10.47 -7.69 23.75
N LEU A 108 -9.61 -6.69 23.58
CA LEU A 108 -8.72 -6.57 22.43
C LEU A 108 -7.44 -7.37 22.71
N ILE A 109 -7.03 -8.19 21.75
CA ILE A 109 -5.79 -8.95 21.80
C ILE A 109 -4.95 -8.60 20.58
N GLU A 110 -3.76 -8.06 20.83
CA GLU A 110 -2.77 -7.70 19.82
C GLU A 110 -1.52 -8.57 19.97
N ALA A 111 -0.94 -8.92 18.83
CA ALA A 111 0.34 -9.62 18.73
C ALA A 111 1.15 -9.07 17.55
N ASN A 112 2.46 -9.06 17.69
CA ASN A 112 3.39 -8.62 16.65
C ASN A 112 4.59 -9.55 16.56
N VAL A 113 5.07 -9.79 15.34
CA VAL A 113 6.24 -10.66 15.09
C VAL A 113 7.09 -10.04 14.00
N THR A 114 8.41 -10.10 14.16
CA THR A 114 9.38 -9.87 13.09
C THR A 114 9.83 -11.20 12.51
N VAL A 115 9.63 -11.41 11.22
CA VAL A 115 9.95 -12.66 10.53
C VAL A 115 10.78 -12.35 9.29
N LYS A 116 11.74 -13.22 9.00
CA LYS A 116 12.48 -13.23 7.75
C LYS A 116 11.88 -14.30 6.84
N THR A 117 11.49 -13.94 5.63
CA THR A 117 10.97 -14.87 4.61
C THR A 117 12.10 -15.65 3.94
N THR A 118 11.77 -16.63 3.10
CA THR A 118 12.76 -17.47 2.39
C THR A 118 13.60 -16.70 1.37
N ASP A 119 13.04 -15.62 0.81
CA ASP A 119 13.66 -14.69 -0.13
C ASP A 119 14.30 -13.48 0.58
N ASP A 120 14.66 -13.62 1.85
CA ASP A 120 15.42 -12.65 2.64
C ASP A 120 14.74 -11.30 2.92
N TYR A 121 13.41 -11.19 2.75
CA TYR A 121 12.66 -10.02 3.23
C TYR A 121 12.45 -10.10 4.73
N LEU A 122 12.77 -9.02 5.45
CA LEU A 122 12.49 -8.88 6.87
C LEU A 122 11.21 -8.08 7.06
N LEU A 123 10.16 -8.75 7.53
CA LEU A 123 8.82 -8.21 7.67
C LEU A 123 8.43 -8.13 9.15
N ARG A 124 7.59 -7.15 9.49
CA ARG A 124 6.90 -7.07 10.78
C ARG A 124 5.39 -7.18 10.56
N LEU A 125 4.82 -8.25 11.07
CA LEU A 125 3.40 -8.55 11.02
C LEU A 125 2.74 -8.12 12.33
N PHE A 126 1.56 -7.51 12.24
CA PHE A 126 0.72 -7.13 13.37
C PHE A 126 -0.63 -7.81 13.22
N ALA A 127 -1.00 -8.62 14.19
CA ALA A 127 -2.30 -9.27 14.26
C ALA A 127 -3.16 -8.65 15.35
N ILE A 128 -4.46 -8.57 15.09
CA ILE A 128 -5.49 -8.10 16.02
C ILE A 128 -6.60 -9.14 16.09
N ALA A 129 -7.14 -9.34 17.28
CA ALA A 129 -8.26 -10.23 17.54
C ALA A 129 -9.13 -9.68 18.67
N PHE A 130 -10.41 -10.05 18.66
CA PHE A 130 -11.36 -9.71 19.70
C PHE A 130 -12.00 -10.97 20.27
N THR A 131 -12.40 -10.92 21.54
CA THR A 131 -13.15 -12.01 22.15
C THR A 131 -14.56 -12.10 21.57
N LYS A 132 -15.02 -13.32 21.32
CA LYS A 132 -16.36 -13.60 20.77
C LYS A 132 -17.35 -13.89 21.90
N ARG A 133 -18.55 -13.32 21.78
CA ARG A 133 -19.67 -13.63 22.67
C ARG A 133 -20.24 -15.00 22.34
N ARG A 134 -20.48 -15.82 23.36
CA ARG A 134 -21.13 -17.14 23.17
C ARG A 134 -22.64 -16.98 22.96
N PRO A 135 -23.29 -17.84 22.13
CA PRO A 135 -24.69 -17.66 21.73
C PRO A 135 -25.72 -17.64 22.87
N ASN A 136 -25.40 -18.16 24.06
CA ASN A 136 -26.32 -18.15 25.21
C ASN A 136 -25.74 -17.41 26.44
N GLN A 137 -24.88 -16.42 26.19
CA GLN A 137 -24.20 -15.70 27.27
C GLN A 137 -25.09 -14.60 27.87
N ILE A 138 -25.47 -14.77 29.14
CA ILE A 138 -26.26 -13.80 29.93
C ILE A 138 -25.47 -12.51 30.18
N LYS A 139 -24.19 -12.63 30.57
CA LYS A 139 -23.32 -11.47 30.82
C LYS A 139 -23.12 -10.66 29.55
N LYS A 140 -23.31 -9.34 29.64
CA LYS A 140 -23.05 -8.39 28.53
C LYS A 140 -21.56 -8.34 28.16
N THR A 141 -20.66 -8.61 29.11
CA THR A 141 -19.21 -8.48 28.94
C THR A 141 -18.55 -9.82 28.62
N THR A 142 -17.56 -9.79 27.74
CA THR A 142 -16.80 -10.95 27.24
C THR A 142 -15.30 -10.71 27.42
N TYR A 143 -14.86 -10.57 28.66
CA TYR A 143 -13.44 -10.33 28.95
C TYR A 143 -12.69 -11.64 29.17
N ALA A 144 -11.56 -11.80 28.47
CA ALA A 144 -10.63 -12.89 28.71
C ALA A 144 -9.74 -12.57 29.92
N ARG A 145 -9.37 -13.58 30.70
CA ARG A 145 -8.42 -13.40 31.81
C ARG A 145 -7.03 -13.09 31.26
N SER A 146 -6.21 -12.34 32.00
CA SER A 146 -4.84 -12.00 31.58
C SER A 146 -3.97 -13.21 31.22
N SER A 147 -4.16 -14.36 31.90
CA SER A 147 -3.48 -15.61 31.57
C SER A 147 -3.90 -16.16 30.19
N GLN A 148 -5.20 -16.12 29.87
CA GLN A 148 -5.72 -16.52 28.56
C GLN A 148 -5.20 -15.60 27.46
N ILE A 149 -5.17 -14.28 27.70
CA ILE A 149 -4.63 -13.30 26.73
C ILE A 149 -3.16 -13.61 26.42
N ARG A 150 -2.34 -13.92 27.43
CA ARG A 150 -0.93 -14.31 27.22
C ARG A 150 -0.81 -15.60 26.41
N ALA A 151 -1.62 -16.61 26.72
CA ALA A 151 -1.62 -17.88 25.99
C ALA A 151 -2.05 -17.70 24.52
N ILE A 152 -3.07 -16.88 24.27
CA ILE A 152 -3.54 -16.53 22.91
C ILE A 152 -2.44 -15.80 22.15
N ARG A 153 -1.80 -14.79 22.75
CA ARG A 153 -0.69 -14.06 22.13
C ARG A 153 0.45 -14.99 21.72
N LYS A 154 0.82 -15.94 22.59
CA LYS A 154 1.86 -16.94 22.28
C LYS A 154 1.49 -17.77 21.03
N LYS A 155 0.25 -18.27 20.96
CA LYS A 155 -0.23 -19.01 19.77
C LYS A 155 -0.28 -18.14 18.51
N MET A 156 -0.71 -16.88 18.64
CA MET A 156 -0.72 -15.93 17.51
C MET A 156 0.70 -15.74 16.95
N THR A 157 1.68 -15.49 17.83
CA THR A 157 3.06 -15.27 17.40
C THR A 157 3.67 -16.51 16.74
N GLU A 158 3.38 -17.70 17.29
CA GLU A 158 3.88 -18.98 16.78
C GLU A 158 3.34 -19.29 15.38
N ILE A 159 2.03 -19.14 15.17
CA ILE A 159 1.40 -19.38 13.85
C ILE A 159 1.89 -18.37 12.83
N MET A 160 1.94 -17.08 13.20
CA MET A 160 2.44 -16.04 12.30
C MET A 160 3.90 -16.30 11.89
N GLN A 161 4.75 -16.75 12.82
CA GLN A 161 6.14 -17.06 12.53
C GLN A 161 6.27 -18.27 11.62
N ARG A 162 5.53 -19.35 11.90
CA ARG A 162 5.56 -20.58 11.12
C ARG A 162 5.09 -20.37 9.67
N GLU A 163 3.98 -19.64 9.50
CA GLU A 163 3.41 -19.38 8.17
C GLU A 163 4.25 -18.41 7.34
N ALA A 164 4.90 -17.41 7.97
CA ALA A 164 5.68 -16.41 7.27
C ALA A 164 7.13 -16.82 7.01
N ALA A 165 7.76 -17.63 7.89
CA ALA A 165 9.16 -18.03 7.72
C ALA A 165 9.35 -19.10 6.63
N SER A 166 8.33 -19.90 6.37
CA SER A 166 8.37 -20.99 5.38
C SER A 166 8.07 -20.55 3.95
N CYS A 167 7.63 -19.32 3.74
CA CYS A 167 7.11 -18.82 2.47
C CYS A 167 7.99 -17.70 1.90
N SER A 168 7.98 -17.56 0.58
CA SER A 168 8.47 -16.35 -0.10
C SER A 168 7.50 -15.18 0.09
N LEU A 169 7.93 -13.96 -0.25
CA LEU A 169 7.07 -12.78 -0.17
C LEU A 169 5.79 -12.94 -0.99
N ALA A 170 5.89 -13.50 -2.21
CA ALA A 170 4.76 -13.74 -3.09
C ALA A 170 3.79 -14.79 -2.51
N GLN A 171 4.29 -15.88 -1.94
CA GLN A 171 3.44 -16.88 -1.30
C GLN A 171 2.76 -16.32 -0.05
N LEU A 172 3.47 -15.49 0.72
CA LEU A 172 2.92 -14.84 1.89
C LEU A 172 1.80 -13.86 1.52
N THR A 173 1.93 -13.07 0.44
CA THR A 173 0.85 -12.18 -0.02
C THR A 173 -0.37 -12.97 -0.46
N THR A 174 -0.21 -14.10 -1.15
CA THR A 174 -1.31 -15.01 -1.50
C THR A 174 -2.02 -15.57 -0.27
N LYS A 175 -1.32 -15.80 0.85
CA LYS A 175 -1.94 -16.20 2.12
C LYS A 175 -2.63 -15.05 2.86
N LEU A 176 -2.13 -13.82 2.71
CA LEU A 176 -2.67 -12.62 3.37
C LEU A 176 -4.02 -12.20 2.78
N ILE A 177 -4.20 -12.30 1.46
CA ILE A 177 -5.41 -11.87 0.74
C ILE A 177 -6.68 -12.59 1.24
N PRO A 178 -6.76 -13.94 1.26
CA PRO A 178 -7.94 -14.66 1.75
C PRO A 178 -7.94 -14.92 3.26
N GLU A 179 -7.04 -14.28 4.03
CA GLU A 179 -6.98 -14.36 5.50
C GLU A 179 -6.66 -15.75 6.10
N VAL A 180 -5.87 -16.57 5.41
CA VAL A 180 -5.55 -17.94 5.88
C VAL A 180 -4.97 -17.93 7.30
N ILE A 181 -4.03 -17.03 7.56
CA ILE A 181 -3.36 -16.92 8.87
C ILE A 181 -4.36 -16.52 9.97
N GLY A 182 -5.33 -15.65 9.66
CA GLY A 182 -6.34 -15.23 10.62
C GLY A 182 -7.27 -16.38 11.03
N ARG A 183 -7.73 -17.15 10.05
CA ARG A 183 -8.58 -18.34 10.27
C ARG A 183 -7.85 -19.43 11.05
N GLU A 184 -6.57 -19.62 10.78
CA GLU A 184 -5.77 -20.60 11.51
C GLU A 184 -5.57 -20.21 12.98
N ILE A 185 -5.30 -18.93 13.24
CA ILE A 185 -5.25 -18.39 14.61
C ILE A 185 -6.58 -18.62 15.33
N GLU A 186 -7.72 -18.34 14.67
CA GLU A 186 -9.05 -18.55 15.26
C GLU A 186 -9.25 -20.01 15.66
N LYS A 187 -8.96 -20.96 14.76
CA LYS A 187 -9.06 -22.40 15.02
C LYS A 187 -8.15 -22.85 16.16
N ALA A 188 -6.91 -22.41 16.18
CA ALA A 188 -5.93 -22.82 17.20
C ALA A 188 -6.21 -22.24 18.59
N THR A 189 -6.90 -21.09 18.66
CA THR A 189 -7.20 -20.38 19.91
C THR A 189 -8.56 -20.73 20.50
N GLN A 190 -9.45 -21.38 19.73
CA GLN A 190 -10.79 -21.77 20.14
C GLN A 190 -10.83 -22.59 21.45
N GLY A 191 -9.82 -23.43 21.69
CA GLY A 191 -9.67 -24.19 22.94
C GLY A 191 -9.32 -23.36 24.19
N ILE A 192 -8.79 -22.14 24.02
CA ILE A 192 -8.48 -21.23 25.13
C ILE A 192 -9.65 -20.28 25.37
N TYR A 193 -10.05 -19.56 24.32
CA TYR A 193 -11.16 -18.62 24.34
C TYR A 193 -11.64 -18.39 22.90
N PRO A 194 -12.96 -18.35 22.63
CA PRO A 194 -13.46 -18.09 21.28
C PRO A 194 -13.16 -16.65 20.84
N LEU A 195 -12.56 -16.49 19.67
CA LEU A 195 -12.22 -15.19 19.09
C LEU A 195 -13.14 -14.85 17.91
N GLN A 196 -13.17 -13.58 17.53
CA GLN A 196 -13.82 -13.05 16.33
C GLN A 196 -12.95 -11.95 15.72
N ASN A 197 -13.15 -11.69 14.42
CA ASN A 197 -12.44 -10.65 13.68
C ASN A 197 -10.92 -10.74 13.85
N VAL A 198 -10.38 -11.94 13.62
CA VAL A 198 -8.95 -12.22 13.70
C VAL A 198 -8.30 -11.86 12.38
N HIS A 199 -7.54 -10.77 12.37
CA HIS A 199 -6.92 -10.29 11.13
C HIS A 199 -5.45 -9.92 11.33
N ILE A 200 -4.69 -10.00 10.24
CA ILE A 200 -3.39 -9.32 10.14
C ILE A 200 -3.69 -7.86 9.79
N ARG A 201 -3.67 -7.02 10.82
CA ARG A 201 -3.96 -5.58 10.73
C ARG A 201 -2.95 -4.85 9.87
N LYS A 202 -1.66 -5.18 10.02
CA LYS A 202 -0.58 -4.45 9.37
C LYS A 202 0.61 -5.33 9.05
N VAL A 203 1.20 -5.13 7.88
CA VAL A 203 2.47 -5.70 7.46
C VAL A 203 3.41 -4.57 7.08
N LYS A 204 4.58 -4.53 7.69
CA LYS A 204 5.65 -3.57 7.37
C LYS A 204 6.86 -4.32 6.85
N LEU A 205 7.36 -3.92 5.69
CA LEU A 205 8.69 -4.33 5.24
C LEU A 205 9.74 -3.47 5.94
N LEU A 206 10.65 -4.11 6.69
CA LEU A 206 11.73 -3.45 7.43
C LEU A 206 13.03 -3.47 6.64
N LYS A 207 13.34 -4.62 6.00
CA LYS A 207 14.53 -4.77 5.16
C LYS A 207 14.16 -5.55 3.90
N SER A 208 14.51 -5.01 2.74
CA SER A 208 14.50 -5.74 1.47
C SER A 208 15.86 -6.41 1.22
N PRO A 209 15.90 -7.56 0.53
CA PRO A 209 17.12 -8.15 0.01
C PRO A 209 17.72 -7.25 -1.08
N LYS A 210 18.91 -7.64 -1.59
CA LYS A 210 19.51 -6.98 -2.74
C LYS A 210 18.55 -7.10 -3.93
N PHE A 211 18.42 -6.02 -4.68
CA PHE A 211 17.56 -5.99 -5.85
C PHE A 211 17.99 -7.06 -6.87
N ASP A 212 17.04 -7.94 -7.21
CA ASP A 212 17.18 -8.94 -8.25
C ASP A 212 16.13 -8.70 -9.34
N LEU A 213 16.62 -8.40 -10.53
CA LEU A 213 15.76 -8.15 -11.69
C LEU A 213 15.06 -9.44 -12.12
N GLY A 214 15.70 -10.61 -12.00
CA GLY A 214 15.11 -11.89 -12.40
C GLY A 214 13.88 -12.23 -11.57
N ALA A 215 13.98 -12.16 -10.24
CA ALA A 215 12.86 -12.37 -9.34
C ALA A 215 11.69 -11.40 -9.59
N LEU A 216 11.99 -10.12 -9.89
CA LEU A 216 10.96 -9.14 -10.24
C LEU A 216 10.28 -9.48 -11.56
N LEU A 217 11.05 -9.81 -12.60
CA LEU A 217 10.49 -10.17 -13.90
C LEU A 217 9.64 -11.43 -13.83
N ASN A 218 10.01 -12.41 -13.01
CA ASN A 218 9.19 -13.60 -12.79
C ASN A 218 7.83 -13.26 -12.17
N LEU A 219 7.76 -12.26 -11.28
CA LEU A 219 6.50 -11.81 -10.68
C LEU A 219 5.56 -11.14 -11.70
N HIS A 220 6.13 -10.53 -12.75
CA HIS A 220 5.40 -9.87 -13.83
C HIS A 220 5.36 -10.71 -15.13
N GLY A 221 5.95 -11.91 -15.13
CA GLY A 221 6.30 -12.68 -16.32
C GLY A 221 5.18 -13.51 -16.92
N GLU A 222 4.00 -13.54 -16.30
CA GLU A 222 2.81 -14.26 -16.79
C GLU A 222 1.78 -13.35 -17.47
N SER A 223 1.92 -12.02 -17.40
CA SER A 223 1.00 -11.08 -18.06
C SER A 223 1.40 -10.83 -19.50
N THR A 224 1.12 -11.81 -20.38
CA THR A 224 0.97 -11.55 -21.83
C THR A 224 -0.41 -10.98 -22.18
N THR A 225 -1.23 -10.65 -21.19
CA THR A 225 -2.44 -9.87 -21.36
C THR A 225 -2.12 -8.39 -21.13
N ASP A 226 -1.97 -7.67 -22.23
CA ASP A 226 -1.96 -6.21 -22.31
C ASP A 226 -3.34 -5.65 -21.91
N ASP A 227 -3.82 -5.94 -20.70
CA ASP A 227 -5.03 -5.32 -20.14
C ASP A 227 -4.69 -3.91 -19.66
N LYS A 228 -4.61 -3.01 -20.64
CA LYS A 228 -4.67 -1.57 -20.41
C LYS A 228 -5.95 -1.30 -19.64
N GLY A 229 -5.80 -0.99 -18.35
CA GLY A 229 -6.87 -0.91 -17.36
C GLY A 229 -8.15 -0.23 -17.87
N HIS A 230 -9.29 -0.78 -17.44
CA HIS A 230 -10.61 -0.27 -17.83
C HIS A 230 -10.71 1.24 -17.66
N LYS A 231 -11.17 1.89 -18.74
CA LYS A 231 -11.43 3.32 -18.79
C LYS A 231 -12.67 3.57 -17.93
N VAL A 232 -12.48 4.09 -16.72
CA VAL A 232 -13.60 4.59 -15.90
C VAL A 232 -14.14 5.83 -16.58
N GLU A 233 -15.25 5.69 -17.32
CA GLU A 233 -15.96 6.82 -17.89
C GLU A 233 -16.59 7.63 -16.74
N ARG A 234 -16.04 8.81 -16.49
CA ARG A 234 -16.71 9.81 -15.66
C ARG A 234 -17.53 10.67 -16.59
N GLU A 235 -18.84 10.47 -16.62
CA GLU A 235 -19.78 11.39 -17.26
C GLU A 235 -19.78 12.72 -16.48
N PHE A 236 -18.86 13.61 -16.82
CA PHE A 236 -18.94 15.00 -16.40
C PHE A 236 -19.68 15.78 -17.49
N LYS A 237 -20.99 16.01 -17.29
CA LYS A 237 -21.74 16.98 -18.09
C LYS A 237 -21.45 18.38 -17.56
N GLU A 238 -20.76 19.20 -18.34
CA GLU A 238 -20.74 20.65 -18.12
C GLU A 238 -22.17 21.18 -18.26
N GLN A 239 -22.75 21.70 -17.17
CA GLN A 239 -23.90 22.56 -17.26
C GLN A 239 -23.43 23.93 -17.74
N VAL A 240 -23.62 24.20 -19.03
CA VAL A 240 -23.53 25.55 -19.58
C VAL A 240 -24.70 26.33 -18.99
N LEU A 241 -24.41 27.29 -18.11
CA LEU A 241 -25.39 28.29 -17.71
C LEU A 241 -25.63 29.21 -18.91
N GLU A 242 -26.80 29.10 -19.52
CA GLU A 242 -27.26 30.09 -20.50
C GLU A 242 -27.36 31.46 -19.81
N SER A 243 -26.75 32.45 -20.48
CA SER A 243 -26.66 33.84 -20.06
C SER A 243 -28.03 34.48 -19.84
N VAL A 244 -28.12 35.29 -18.77
CA VAL A 244 -29.14 36.35 -18.62
C VAL A 244 -28.92 37.44 -19.67
#